data_AF-A0A7J4L936-F1
#
_entry.id   AF-A0A7J4L936-F1
#
_cell.length_a   1.000
_cell.length_b   1.000
_cell.length_c   1.000
_cell.angle_alpha   90.00
_cell.angle_beta   90.00
_cell.angle_gamma   90.00
#
_symmetry.space_group_name_H-M   'P 1'
#
loop_
_entity.id
_entity.type
_entity.pdbx_description
1 polymer ?
#
loop_
_entity_poly.entity_id
_entity_poly.type
_entity_poly.pdbx_seq_one_letter_code
_entity_poly.pdbx_strand_id
1 'polypeptide(L)'
;MVKYSTALKQSLKFLGYSIAPIIVGIALIVLGLVPIVFNFFFAQGDLSLILKSPGFGLDILWAVIGLIILILGIFAALFKILPEVIAKE
;
A
#
# COMPACT_ATOMS: atom_id res chain seq x y z
N MET A 1 -8.66 -23.69 -26.31
CA MET A 1 -8.37 -23.76 -24.86
C MET A 1 -7.01 -23.16 -24.46
N VAL A 2 -5.98 -23.18 -25.31
CA VAL A 2 -4.62 -22.68 -24.97
C VAL A 2 -4.56 -21.17 -24.65
N LYS A 3 -5.25 -20.32 -25.43
CA LYS A 3 -5.28 -18.85 -25.23
C LYS A 3 -5.86 -18.42 -23.87
N TYR A 4 -6.88 -19.13 -23.39
CA TYR A 4 -7.52 -18.84 -22.10
C TYR A 4 -6.57 -19.09 -20.92
N SER A 5 -5.72 -20.13 -20.99
CA SER A 5 -4.75 -20.43 -19.94
C SER A 5 -3.64 -19.37 -19.83
N THR A 6 -3.26 -18.76 -20.96
CA THR A 6 -2.23 -17.72 -21.02
C THR A 6 -2.74 -16.40 -20.44
N ALA A 7 -3.96 -16.01 -20.81
CA ALA A 7 -4.62 -14.82 -20.26
C ALA A 7 -4.87 -14.94 -18.75
N LEU A 8 -5.26 -16.13 -18.26
CA LEU A 8 -5.44 -16.38 -16.83
C LEU A 8 -4.12 -16.31 -16.03
N LYS A 9 -3.03 -16.83 -16.59
CA LYS A 9 -1.69 -16.70 -15.97
C LYS A 9 -1.21 -15.25 -15.90
N GLN A 10 -1.51 -14.44 -16.90
CA GLN A 10 -1.10 -13.03 -16.92
C GLN A 10 -1.91 -12.17 -15.96
N SER A 11 -3.22 -12.39 -15.87
CA SER A 11 -4.07 -11.74 -14.87
C SER A 11 -3.67 -12.11 -13.44
N LEU A 12 -3.30 -13.37 -13.18
CA LEU A 12 -2.74 -13.77 -11.87
C LEU A 12 -1.42 -13.07 -11.55
N LYS A 13 -0.53 -12.90 -12.54
CA LYS A 13 0.73 -12.15 -12.36
C LYS A 13 0.45 -10.68 -12.09
N PHE A 14 -0.49 -10.06 -12.79
CA PHE A 14 -0.91 -8.68 -12.51
C PHE A 14 -1.47 -8.54 -11.10
N LEU A 15 -2.32 -9.47 -10.67
CA LEU A 15 -2.88 -9.48 -9.31
C LEU A 15 -1.78 -9.60 -8.25
N GLY A 16 -0.84 -10.54 -8.43
CA GLY A 16 0.22 -10.80 -7.46
C GLY A 16 1.30 -9.72 -7.39
N TYR A 17 1.66 -9.10 -8.51
CA TYR A 17 2.75 -8.13 -8.56
C TYR A 17 2.30 -6.67 -8.48
N SER A 18 1.05 -6.35 -8.87
CA SER A 18 0.51 -4.98 -8.76
C SER A 18 -0.40 -4.86 -7.55
N ILE A 19 -1.44 -5.69 -7.48
CA ILE A 19 -2.57 -5.44 -6.58
C ILE A 19 -2.24 -5.85 -5.15
N ALA A 20 -1.57 -6.99 -4.95
CA ALA A 20 -1.16 -7.43 -3.62
C ALA A 20 -0.28 -6.41 -2.87
N PRO A 21 0.83 -5.88 -3.43
CA PRO A 21 1.62 -4.87 -2.74
C PRO A 21 0.86 -3.56 -2.52
N ILE A 22 -0.03 -3.15 -3.43
CA ILE A 22 -0.89 -1.98 -3.23
C ILE A 22 -1.81 -2.18 -2.02
N ILE A 23 -2.51 -3.32 -1.94
CA ILE A 23 -3.40 -3.63 -0.82
C ILE A 23 -2.63 -3.68 0.50
N VAL A 24 -1.46 -4.34 0.52
CA VAL A 24 -0.59 -4.41 1.70
C VAL A 24 -0.11 -3.02 2.12
N GLY A 25 0.32 -2.19 1.15
CA GLY A 25 0.73 -0.82 1.40
C GLY A 25 -0.38 0.02 2.03
N ILE A 26 -1.59 -0.04 1.47
CA ILE A 26 -2.77 0.63 2.03
C ILE A 26 -3.07 0.14 3.45
N ALA A 27 -3.07 -1.17 3.68
CA ALA A 27 -3.37 -1.73 5.00
C ALA A 27 -2.39 -1.22 6.06
N LEU A 28 -1.10 -1.18 5.76
CA LEU A 28 -0.06 -0.67 6.66
C LEU A 28 -0.19 0.84 6.89
N ILE A 29 -0.52 1.60 5.85
CA ILE A 29 -0.82 3.04 5.98
C ILE A 29 -2.00 3.26 6.91
N VAL A 30 -3.08 2.50 6.76
CA VAL A 30 -4.27 2.59 7.62
C VAL A 30 -3.92 2.24 9.06
N LEU A 31 -3.14 1.17 9.28
CA LEU A 31 -2.69 0.78 10.61
C LEU A 31 -1.84 1.85 11.29
N GLY A 32 -1.01 2.58 10.54
CA GLY A 32 -0.20 3.67 11.09
C GLY A 32 -0.95 5.00 11.23
N LEU A 33 -1.77 5.39 10.26
CA LEU A 33 -2.43 6.71 10.27
C LEU A 33 -3.67 6.75 11.18
N VAL A 34 -4.46 5.68 11.25
CA VAL A 34 -5.71 5.68 12.02
C VAL A 34 -5.47 5.98 13.50
N PRO A 35 -4.50 5.35 14.20
CA PRO A 35 -4.19 5.69 15.58
C PRO A 35 -3.74 7.13 15.76
N ILE A 36 -2.91 7.66 14.85
CA ILE A 36 -2.42 9.05 14.89
C ILE A 36 -3.60 10.02 14.78
N VAL A 37 -4.52 9.79 13.84
CA VAL A 37 -5.71 10.63 13.63
C VAL A 37 -6.64 10.54 14.83
N PHE A 38 -6.89 9.34 15.37
CA PHE A 38 -7.70 9.18 16.58
C PHE A 38 -7.09 9.92 17.77
N ASN A 39 -5.78 9.75 18.00
CA ASN A 39 -5.06 10.44 19.07
C ASN A 39 -5.09 11.97 18.88
N PHE A 40 -5.07 12.46 17.64
CA PHE A 40 -5.22 13.89 17.35
C PHE A 40 -6.56 14.45 17.82
N PHE A 41 -7.66 13.74 17.55
CA PHE A 41 -8.98 14.15 18.01
C PHE A 41 -9.15 14.04 19.53
N PHE A 42 -8.61 12.98 20.15
CA PHE A 42 -8.64 12.82 21.61
C PHE A 42 -7.79 13.86 22.35
N ALA A 43 -6.65 14.24 21.78
CA ALA A 43 -5.81 15.32 22.29
C ALA A 43 -6.36 16.72 22.00
N GLN A 44 -7.54 16.82 21.36
CA GLN A 44 -8.16 18.09 20.95
C GLN A 44 -7.22 18.96 20.10
N GLY A 45 -6.36 18.34 19.30
CA GLY A 45 -5.36 19.03 18.48
C GLY A 45 -4.06 19.42 19.19
N ASP A 46 -3.84 19.04 20.45
CA ASP A 46 -2.55 19.24 21.11
C ASP A 46 -1.49 18.26 20.60
N LEU A 47 -0.65 18.74 19.70
CA LEU A 47 0.50 18.02 19.13
C LEU A 47 1.45 17.46 20.19
N SER A 48 1.64 18.14 21.32
CA SER A 48 2.57 17.71 22.36
C SER A 48 2.12 16.42 23.04
N LEU A 49 0.80 16.24 23.20
CA LEU A 49 0.21 15.02 23.75
C LEU A 49 0.26 13.86 22.76
N ILE A 50 0.09 14.15 21.47
CA ILE A 50 0.18 13.14 20.39
C ILE A 50 1.61 12.61 20.27
N LEU A 51 2.61 13.50 20.27
CA LEU A 51 4.03 13.14 20.18
C LEU A 51 4.50 12.28 21.36
N LYS A 52 3.89 12.47 22.53
CA LYS A 52 4.16 11.69 23.75
C LYS A 52 3.27 10.44 23.87
N SER A 53 2.33 10.23 22.95
CA SER A 53 1.44 9.10 23.02
C SER A 53 2.21 7.79 22.84
N PRO A 54 1.95 6.79 23.69
CA PRO A 54 2.59 5.49 23.55
C PRO A 54 2.18 4.88 22.21
N GLY A 55 3.16 4.51 21.40
CA GLY A 55 2.93 3.92 20.07
C GLY A 55 3.17 4.86 18.89
N PHE A 56 3.20 6.19 19.10
CA PHE A 56 3.35 7.17 18.01
C PHE A 56 4.52 6.89 17.06
N GLY A 57 5.68 6.51 17.60
CA GLY A 57 6.84 6.16 16.79
C GLY A 57 6.65 4.90 15.93
N LEU A 58 5.94 3.90 16.44
CA LEU A 58 5.60 2.68 15.68
C LEU A 58 4.53 2.98 14.64
N ASP A 59 3.54 3.79 14.97
CA ASP A 59 2.47 4.18 14.06
C ASP A 59 3.02 4.94 12.84
N ILE A 60 3.94 5.88 13.06
CA ILE A 60 4.68 6.55 11.98
C ILE A 60 5.48 5.53 11.16
N LEU A 61 6.20 4.62 11.82
CA LEU A 61 7.02 3.63 11.13
C LEU A 61 6.15 2.76 10.20
N TRP A 62 5.00 2.28 10.67
CA TRP A 62 4.06 1.51 9.86
C TRP A 62 3.50 2.32 8.69
N ALA A 63 3.14 3.59 8.91
CA ALA A 63 2.68 4.48 7.86
C ALA A 63 3.74 4.69 6.77
N VAL A 64 5.01 4.90 7.16
CA VAL A 64 6.13 5.08 6.23
C VAL A 64 6.43 3.80 5.46
N ILE A 65 6.48 2.65 6.12
CA ILE A 65 6.69 1.35 5.47
C ILE A 65 5.56 1.10 4.46
N GLY A 66 4.30 1.32 4.86
CA GLY A 66 3.14 1.18 3.98
C GLY A 66 3.22 2.10 2.76
N LEU A 67 3.65 3.35 2.94
CA LEU A 67 3.85 4.30 1.85
C LEU A 67 4.92 3.83 0.85
N ILE A 68 6.06 3.33 1.34
CA ILE A 68 7.14 2.82 0.48
C ILE A 68 6.64 1.62 -0.32
N ILE A 69 5.96 0.66 0.32
CA ILE A 69 5.40 -0.52 -0.35
C ILE A 69 4.36 -0.12 -1.39
N LEU A 70 3.50 0.86 -1.08
CA LEU A 70 2.51 1.40 -2.02
C LEU A 70 3.19 2.00 -3.26
N ILE A 71 4.20 2.85 -3.07
CA ILE A 71 4.95 3.46 -4.18
C ILE A 71 5.60 2.39 -5.04
N LEU A 72 6.24 1.38 -4.44
CA LEU A 72 6.85 0.27 -5.17
C LEU A 72 5.81 -0.56 -5.93
N GLY A 73 4.64 -0.81 -5.33
CA GLY A 73 3.53 -1.52 -5.97
C GLY A 73 2.97 -0.76 -7.18
N ILE A 74 2.79 0.55 -7.04
CA ILE A 74 2.35 1.43 -8.13
C ILE A 74 3.41 1.47 -9.24
N PHE A 75 4.68 1.60 -8.89
CA PHE A 75 5.77 1.63 -9.86
C PHE A 75 5.88 0.30 -10.64
N ALA A 76 5.77 -0.83 -9.95
CA ALA A 76 5.71 -2.15 -10.57
C ALA A 76 4.50 -2.30 -11.50
N ALA A 77 3.33 -1.82 -11.08
CA ALA A 77 2.12 -1.84 -11.90
C ALA A 77 2.29 -1.02 -13.18
N LEU A 78 2.80 0.21 -13.08
CA LEU A 78 2.91 1.15 -14.20
C LEU A 78 4.07 0.83 -15.16
N PHE A 79 5.25 0.48 -14.65
CA PHE A 79 6.46 0.36 -15.49
C PHE A 79 6.82 -1.06 -15.88
N LYS A 80 6.28 -2.07 -15.18
CA LYS A 80 6.54 -3.47 -15.52
C LYS A 80 5.32 -4.12 -16.15
N ILE A 81 4.16 -4.00 -15.51
CA ILE A 81 3.03 -4.85 -15.90
C ILE A 81 2.14 -4.18 -16.94
N LEU A 82 1.88 -2.88 -16.82
CA LEU A 82 1.16 -2.13 -17.85
C LEU A 82 1.81 -2.29 -19.25
N PRO A 83 3.13 -2.09 -19.44
CA PRO A 83 3.76 -2.33 -20.74
C PRO A 83 3.76 -3.81 -21.16
N GLU A 84 3.86 -4.77 -20.23
CA GLU A 84 3.75 -6.21 -20.56
C GLU A 84 2.35 -6.60 -21.05
N VAL A 85 1.30 -5.89 -20.59
CA VAL A 85 -0.08 -6.10 -21.04
C VAL A 85 -0.30 -5.44 -22.40
N ILE A 86 0.13 -4.18 -22.56
CA ILE A 86 -0.05 -3.41 -23.80
C ILE A 86 0.76 -4.00 -24.96
N ALA A 87 2.00 -4.45 -24.74
CA ALA A 87 2.85 -5.00 -25.80
C ALA A 87 2.44 -6.40 -26.28
N LYS A 88 1.41 -7.01 -25.68
CA LYS A 88 0.89 -8.33 -26.04
C LYS A 88 -0.51 -8.31 -26.65
N GLU A 89 -1.15 -7.13 -26.70
CA GLU A 89 -2.26 -6.86 -27.62
C GLU A 89 -1.73 -6.52 -29.01
#